data_AF-A0AAU8VIV9-F1
#
_entry.id   AF-A0AAU8VIV9-F1
#
_cell.length_a   1.000
_cell.length_b   1.000
_cell.length_c   1.000
_cell.angle_alpha   90.00
_cell.angle_beta   90.00
_cell.angle_gamma   90.00
#
_symmetry.space_group_name_H-M   'P 1'
#
loop_
_entity.id
_entity.type
_entity.pdbx_description
1 polymer ?
#
loop_
_entity_poly.entity_id
_entity_poly.type
_entity_poly.pdbx_seq_one_letter_code
_entity_poly.pdbx_strand_id
1 'polypeptide(L)' 'MKYEERFIVQDLETHEFIYPDPFGYVGFTQNLKSAGHFESYEDALNSGVNEIGGGFQIFKFFVKSE' A
#
# COMPACT_ATOMS: atom_id res chain seq x y z
N MET A 1 16.19 9.83 16.33
CA MET A 1 14.87 9.54 15.74
C MET A 1 15.02 8.29 14.90
N LYS A 2 14.18 7.27 15.12
CA LYS A 2 14.18 6.07 14.28
C LYS A 2 13.10 6.23 13.21
N TYR A 3 13.41 5.73 12.03
CA TYR A 3 12.48 5.68 10.91
C TYR A 3 12.36 4.24 10.47
N GLU A 4 11.17 3.87 10.05
CA GLU A 4 10.82 2.56 9.54
C GLU A 4 10.44 2.67 8.07
N GLU A 5 10.96 1.74 7.28
CA GLU A 5 10.58 1.61 5.88
C GLU A 5 9.16 1.05 5.79
N ARG A 6 8.36 1.64 4.92
CA ARG A 6 7.01 1.20 4.59
C ARG A 6 6.76 1.34 3.10
N PHE A 7 5.85 0.50 2.62
CA PHE A 7 5.46 0.45 1.22
C PHE A 7 3.96 0.70 1.07
N ILE A 8 3.56 1.32 -0.03
CA ILE A 8 2.16 1.47 -0.45
C ILE A 8 2.05 1.01 -1.89
N VAL A 9 0.87 0.56 -2.27
CA VAL A 9 0.58 0.06 -3.62
C VAL A 9 -0.50 0.95 -4.23
N GLN A 10 -0.25 1.43 -5.44
CA GLN A 10 -1.21 2.23 -6.20
C GLN A 10 -1.55 1.54 -7.52
N ASP A 11 -2.83 1.40 -7.81
CA ASP A 11 -3.32 1.07 -9.14
C ASP A 11 -3.09 2.25 -10.10
N LEU A 12 -2.48 2.01 -11.26
CA LEU A 12 -2.20 3.04 -12.24
C LEU A 12 -3.40 3.35 -13.15
N GLU A 13 -4.41 2.49 -13.20
CA GLU A 13 -5.65 2.72 -13.95
C GLU A 13 -6.63 3.59 -13.17
N THR A 14 -6.93 3.21 -11.92
CA THR A 14 -7.91 3.91 -11.06
C THR A 14 -7.29 5.02 -10.20
N HIS A 15 -5.96 5.01 -10.07
CA HIS A 15 -5.19 5.87 -9.17
C HIS A 15 -5.47 5.64 -7.67
N GLU A 16 -6.13 4.54 -7.33
CA GLU A 16 -6.43 4.18 -5.95
C GLU A 16 -5.26 3.45 -5.29
N PHE A 17 -5.11 3.66 -3.98
CA PHE A 17 -4.18 2.95 -3.13
C PHE A 17 -4.88 1.80 -2.43
N ILE A 18 -4.18 0.68 -2.31
CA ILE A 18 -4.59 -0.43 -1.46
C ILE A 18 -4.51 0.00 0.00
N TYR A 19 -5.53 -0.32 0.80
CA TYR A 19 -5.49 -0.22 2.26
C TYR A 19 -6.23 -1.38 2.93
N PRO A 20 -5.81 -1.82 4.13
CA PRO A 20 -6.56 -2.81 4.89
C PRO A 20 -7.86 -2.19 5.40
N ASP A 21 -8.99 -2.73 4.96
CA ASP A 21 -10.31 -2.33 5.42
C ASP A 21 -10.60 -2.86 6.84
N PRO A 22 -11.37 -2.16 7.70
CA PRO A 22 -11.62 -2.58 9.08
C PRO A 22 -12.27 -3.96 9.24
N PHE A 23 -12.85 -4.50 8.17
CA PHE A 23 -13.48 -5.82 8.15
C PHE A 23 -12.52 -6.95 7.71
N GLY A 24 -11.23 -6.64 7.52
CA GLY A 24 -10.21 -7.62 7.14
C GLY A 24 -10.14 -7.90 5.64
N TYR A 25 -10.87 -7.12 4.83
CA TYR A 25 -10.74 -7.12 3.37
C TYR A 25 -9.72 -6.09 2.89
N VAL A 26 -9.34 -6.18 1.62
CA VAL A 26 -8.59 -5.11 0.97
C VAL A 26 -9.57 -4.07 0.43
N GLY A 27 -9.39 -2.82 0.85
CA GLY A 27 -10.08 -1.66 0.31
C GLY A 27 -9.19 -0.83 -0.61
N PHE A 28 -9.83 0.09 -1.33
CA PHE A 28 -9.18 1.02 -2.24
C PHE A 28 -9.52 2.46 -1.86
N THR A 29 -8.53 3.35 -1.92
CA THR A 29 -8.72 4.76 -1.58
C THR A 29 -7.87 5.67 -2.45
N GLN A 30 -8.44 6.78 -2.93
CA GLN A 30 -7.66 7.82 -3.61
C GLN A 30 -6.86 8.71 -2.64
N ASN A 31 -7.08 8.59 -1.32
CA ASN A 31 -6.42 9.41 -0.34
C ASN A 31 -5.09 8.77 0.12
N LEU A 32 -3.97 9.39 -0.25
CA LEU A 32 -2.63 8.94 0.14
C LEU A 32 -2.46 8.78 1.67
N LYS A 33 -3.11 9.63 2.48
CA LYS A 33 -3.03 9.52 3.95
C LYS A 33 -3.75 8.29 4.52
N SER A 34 -4.63 7.69 3.73
CA SER A 34 -5.38 6.48 4.08
C SER A 34 -4.80 5.23 3.42
N ALA A 35 -3.72 5.36 2.63
CA ALA A 35 -3.07 4.23 1.99
C ALA A 35 -2.52 3.24 3.03
N GLY A 36 -2.68 1.95 2.76
CA GLY A 36 -2.18 0.88 3.61
C GLY A 36 -0.67 0.80 3.59
N HIS A 37 -0.06 0.77 4.77
CA HIS A 37 1.39 0.63 4.91
C HIS A 37 1.77 -0.84 5.06
N PHE A 38 2.50 -1.37 4.08
CA PHE A 38 3.12 -2.69 4.14
C PHE A 38 4.51 -2.61 4.76
N GLU A 39 4.87 -3.60 5.58
CA GLU A 39 6.17 -3.67 6.25
C GLU A 39 7.27 -4.23 5.33
N SER A 40 6.90 -5.05 4.35
CA SER A 40 7.83 -5.63 3.38
C SER A 40 7.42 -5.33 1.94
N TYR A 41 8.43 -5.30 1.05
CA TYR A 41 8.18 -5.17 -0.38
C TYR A 41 7.43 -6.38 -0.94
N GLU A 42 7.69 -7.58 -0.40
CA GLU A 42 7.03 -8.81 -0.84
C GLU A 42 5.53 -8.79 -0.54
N ASP A 43 5.13 -8.30 0.65
CA ASP A 43 3.72 -8.15 1.00
C ASP A 43 3.03 -7.12 0.08
N ALA A 44 3.67 -5.98 -0.17
CA ALA A 44 3.16 -4.97 -1.09
C ALA A 44 3.02 -5.53 -2.52
N LEU A 45 4.00 -6.30 -3.00
CA LEU A 45 3.95 -6.95 -4.30
C LEU A 45 2.81 -7.97 -4.38
N ASN A 46 2.68 -8.84 -3.38
CA ASN A 46 1.62 -9.84 -3.33
C ASN A 46 0.24 -9.18 -3.30
N SER A 47 0.06 -8.11 -2.54
CA SER A 47 -1.21 -7.35 -2.55
C SER A 47 -1.50 -6.72 -3.92
N GLY A 48 -0.50 -6.10 -4.57
CA GLY A 48 -0.69 -5.57 -5.93
C GLY A 48 -1.09 -6.65 -6.94
N VAL A 49 -0.42 -7.81 -6.89
CA VAL A 49 -0.73 -8.94 -7.79
C VAL A 49 -2.10 -9.55 -7.50
N ASN A 50 -2.47 -9.73 -6.24
CA ASN A 50 -3.72 -10.40 -5.88
C ASN A 50 -4.95 -9.52 -6.10
N GLU A 51 -4.83 -8.22 -5.82
CA GLU A 51 -5.98 -7.31 -5.78
C GLU A 51 -6.16 -6.53 -7.09
N ILE A 52 -5.06 -6.24 -7.79
CA ILE A 52 -5.06 -5.46 -9.04
C ILE A 52 -4.68 -6.36 -10.23
N GLY A 53 -3.90 -7.41 -10.02
CA GLY A 53 -3.37 -8.27 -11.07
C GLY A 53 -2.10 -7.68 -11.71
N GLY A 54 -2.22 -6.50 -12.31
CA GLY A 54 -1.12 -5.82 -12.98
C GLY A 54 -1.42 -4.34 -13.23
N GLY A 55 -0.40 -3.57 -13.65
CA GLY A 55 -0.57 -2.12 -13.85
C GLY A 55 -0.62 -1.33 -12.54
N PHE A 56 0.11 -1.77 -11.52
CA PHE A 56 0.28 -1.04 -10.26
C PHE A 56 1.71 -0.56 -10.08
N GLN A 57 1.90 0.40 -9.17
CA GLN A 57 3.21 0.88 -8.73
C GLN A 57 3.33 0.73 -7.21
N ILE A 58 4.48 0.24 -6.78
CA ILE A 58 4.85 0.22 -5.36
C ILE A 58 5.71 1.46 -5.08
N PHE A 59 5.32 2.23 -4.07
CA PHE A 59 6.12 3.33 -3.53
C PHE A 59 6.71 2.94 -2.19
N LYS A 60 7.88 3.48 -1.89
CA LYS A 60 8.62 3.24 -0.67
C LYS A 60 8.87 4.56 0.06
N PHE A 61 8.58 4.59 1.36
CA PHE A 61 8.74 5.78 2.19
C PHE A 61 9.24 5.40 3.58
N PHE A 62 9.73 6.41 4.29
CA PHE A 62 10.22 6.27 5.66
C PHE A 62 9.24 6.97 6.60
N VAL A 63 8.63 6.20 7.50
CA VAL A 63 7.74 6.71 8.54
C VAL A 63 8.53 6.84 9.83
N LYS A 64 8.27 7.87 10.62
CA LYS A 64 8.89 7.99 11.94
C LYS A 64 8.37 6.86 12.84
N SER A 65 9.27 6.10 13.46
CA SER A 65 8.90 5.14 14.51
C SER A 65 8.30 5.90 15.70
N GLU A 66 7.18 5.41 16.24
CA GLU A 66 6.57 5.94 17.47
C GLU A 66 7.47 5.75 18.70
#